data_AF-A0ABD3VKW3-F1
#
_entry.id   AF-A0ABD3VKW3-F1
#
_cell.length_a   1.000
_cell.length_b   1.000
_cell.length_c   1.000
_cell.angle_alpha   90.00
_cell.angle_beta   90.00
_cell.angle_gamma   90.00
#
_symmetry.space_group_name_H-M   'P 1'
#
loop_
_entity.id
_entity.type
_entity.pdbx_description
1 polymer ?
#
loop_
_entity_poly.entity_id
_entity_poly.type
_entity_poly.pdbx_seq_one_letter_code
_entity_poly.pdbx_strand_id
1 'polypeptide(L)'
;RSITGGICDAGRRVSIVHVTDFDKTTRTAAHALGHALGARDDGEYVLSDCRPEHKFIMSPSPPIFKHGFRYGLNPWKFAECSVSAFKEKLVNKRCLHTKHVLDNDILQEFHSILRTPPGIKYSTNQQCVFRNGFGSRYSGRKLDIICSAMTCTDPATDKWTKIYIIAATGTVCGQNM
;
A
#
# COMPACT_ATOMS: atom_id res chain seq x y z
N ARG A 1 -3.60 -11.78 3.62
CA ARG A 1 -3.02 -12.86 4.44
C ARG A 1 -2.08 -13.70 3.57
N SER A 2 -0.92 -14.06 4.10
CA SER A 2 0.11 -14.85 3.43
C SER A 2 0.88 -15.67 4.46
N ILE A 3 1.54 -16.74 4.03
CA ILE A 3 2.38 -17.58 4.89
C ILE A 3 3.79 -16.98 4.96
N THR A 4 4.31 -16.80 6.17
CA THR A 4 5.65 -16.24 6.36
C THR A 4 6.74 -17.13 5.73
N GLY A 5 7.52 -16.57 4.81
CA GLY A 5 8.61 -17.24 4.12
C GLY A 5 8.18 -18.26 3.06
N GLY A 6 6.90 -18.25 2.67
CA GLY A 6 6.33 -19.23 1.73
C GLY A 6 6.66 -19.00 0.26
N ILE A 7 7.34 -17.90 -0.11
CA ILE A 7 7.48 -17.47 -1.52
C ILE A 7 8.14 -18.49 -2.45
N CYS A 8 9.00 -19.38 -1.92
CA CYS A 8 9.63 -20.46 -2.69
C CYS A 8 9.15 -21.87 -2.31
N ASP A 9 8.21 -21.99 -1.39
CA ASP A 9 7.78 -23.29 -0.86
C ASP A 9 6.54 -23.76 -1.62
N ALA A 10 6.63 -24.91 -2.30
CA ALA A 10 5.53 -25.44 -3.10
C ALA A 10 4.24 -25.57 -2.25
N GLY A 11 3.10 -25.14 -2.80
CA GLY A 11 1.82 -25.10 -2.07
C GLY A 11 1.65 -23.93 -1.10
N ARG A 12 2.67 -23.07 -0.91
CA ARG A 12 2.62 -21.91 0.01
C ARG A 12 2.92 -20.56 -0.67
N ARG A 13 3.13 -20.56 -1.99
CA ARG A 13 3.43 -19.36 -2.81
C ARG A 13 2.15 -18.59 -3.20
N VAL A 14 1.26 -18.35 -2.24
CA VAL A 14 -0.04 -17.70 -2.47
C VAL A 14 -0.30 -16.65 -1.40
N SER A 15 -0.86 -15.52 -1.82
CA SER A 15 -1.37 -14.47 -0.94
C SER A 15 -2.81 -14.17 -1.28
N ILE A 16 -3.66 -14.01 -0.27
CA ILE A 16 -5.05 -13.58 -0.43
C ILE A 16 -5.16 -12.13 0.04
N VAL A 17 -5.63 -11.25 -0.83
CA VAL A 17 -5.80 -9.81 -0.56
C VAL A 17 -7.26 -9.45 -0.73
N HIS A 18 -7.85 -8.83 0.28
CA HIS A 18 -9.19 -8.26 0.16
C HIS A 18 -9.08 -6.89 -0.52
N VAL A 19 -9.74 -6.76 -1.67
CA VAL A 19 -9.82 -5.50 -2.40
C VAL A 19 -10.79 -4.54 -1.69
N THR A 20 -10.35 -3.33 -1.39
CA THR A 20 -11.17 -2.33 -0.67
C THR A 20 -11.04 -0.94 -1.28
N ASP A 21 -9.83 -0.50 -1.62
CA ASP A 21 -9.52 0.75 -2.32
C ASP A 21 -8.06 0.71 -2.80
N PHE A 22 -7.59 1.73 -3.54
CA PHE A 22 -6.23 1.75 -4.07
C PHE A 22 -5.13 1.68 -3.01
N ASP A 23 -5.20 2.51 -1.96
CA ASP A 23 -4.17 2.59 -0.92
C ASP A 23 -4.15 1.31 -0.11
N LYS A 24 -5.29 0.97 0.47
CA LYS A 24 -5.41 -0.16 1.39
C LYS A 24 -5.14 -1.47 0.68
N THR A 25 -5.60 -1.65 -0.56
CA THR A 25 -5.31 -2.87 -1.33
C THR A 25 -3.84 -2.97 -1.69
N THR A 26 -3.22 -1.90 -2.19
CA THR A 26 -1.77 -1.90 -2.50
C THR A 26 -0.94 -2.22 -1.28
N ARG A 27 -1.24 -1.58 -0.15
CA ARG A 27 -0.53 -1.82 1.11
C ARG A 27 -0.79 -3.21 1.68
N THR A 28 -2.02 -3.72 1.60
CA THR A 28 -2.34 -5.08 2.04
C THR A 28 -1.63 -6.13 1.18
N ALA A 29 -1.53 -5.88 -0.13
CA ALA A 29 -0.77 -6.73 -1.04
C ALA A 29 0.73 -6.70 -0.71
N ALA A 30 1.29 -5.50 -0.48
CA ALA A 30 2.68 -5.35 -0.07
C ALA A 30 2.98 -6.01 1.28
N HIS A 31 2.08 -5.87 2.26
CA HIS A 31 2.18 -6.52 3.57
C HIS A 31 2.14 -8.05 3.44
N ALA A 32 1.21 -8.58 2.64
CA ALA A 32 1.14 -10.03 2.37
C ALA A 32 2.39 -10.55 1.64
N LEU A 33 2.95 -9.76 0.71
CA LEU A 33 4.22 -10.07 0.06
C LEU A 33 5.39 -10.04 1.06
N GLY A 34 5.40 -9.08 1.99
CA GLY A 34 6.39 -9.01 3.08
C GLY A 34 6.40 -10.30 3.91
N HIS A 35 5.24 -10.82 4.29
CA HIS A 35 5.17 -12.15 4.89
C HIS A 35 5.75 -13.23 3.97
N ALA A 36 5.32 -13.30 2.70
CA ALA A 36 5.82 -14.32 1.78
C ALA A 36 7.36 -14.32 1.68
N LEU A 37 7.98 -13.13 1.73
CA LEU A 37 9.43 -12.91 1.71
C LEU A 37 10.13 -13.24 3.03
N GLY A 38 9.40 -13.38 4.14
CA GLY A 38 9.93 -13.84 5.42
C GLY A 38 9.74 -12.89 6.61
N ALA A 39 9.22 -11.68 6.40
CA ALA A 39 9.00 -10.76 7.51
C ALA A 39 7.77 -11.14 8.34
N ARG A 40 7.87 -10.81 9.63
CA ARG A 40 6.78 -10.86 10.60
C ARG A 40 6.20 -9.47 10.81
N ASP A 41 5.13 -9.39 11.60
CA ASP A 41 4.55 -8.10 11.94
C ASP A 41 5.52 -7.27 12.80
N ASP A 42 5.54 -5.97 12.58
CA ASP A 42 6.29 -5.04 13.45
C ASP A 42 5.77 -5.17 14.88
N GLY A 43 6.67 -5.30 15.85
CA GLY A 43 6.33 -5.49 17.26
C GLY A 43 6.01 -6.93 17.66
N GLU A 44 6.02 -7.90 16.74
CA GLU A 44 5.83 -9.32 17.11
C GLU A 44 6.99 -9.86 17.96
N TYR A 45 8.21 -9.38 17.71
CA TYR A 45 9.38 -9.74 18.50
C TYR A 45 9.68 -8.66 19.54
N VAL A 46 9.70 -9.06 20.81
CA VAL A 46 9.97 -8.20 21.98
C VAL A 46 11.32 -7.47 21.89
N LEU A 47 12.28 -8.01 21.13
CA LEU A 47 13.63 -7.47 20.96
C LEU A 47 13.87 -6.80 19.58
N SER A 48 12.85 -6.64 18.73
CA SER A 48 13.05 -6.00 17.43
C SER A 48 12.95 -4.48 17.52
N ASP A 49 13.84 -3.77 16.82
CA ASP A 49 13.80 -2.31 16.68
C ASP A 49 12.56 -1.80 15.90
N CYS A 50 11.77 -2.71 15.34
CA CYS A 50 10.60 -2.39 14.56
C CYS A 50 9.36 -2.24 15.42
N ARG A 51 9.14 -0.98 15.82
CA ARG A 51 7.98 -0.56 16.59
C ARG A 51 6.73 -0.42 15.71
N PRO A 52 5.59 -1.03 16.07
CA PRO A 52 4.35 -0.92 15.30
C PRO A 52 3.81 0.52 15.22
N GLU A 53 4.23 1.39 16.13
CA GLU A 53 3.89 2.83 16.13
C GLU A 53 4.53 3.58 14.95
N HIS A 54 5.61 3.04 14.36
CA HIS A 54 6.30 3.65 13.22
C HIS A 54 5.57 3.42 11.88
N LYS A 55 4.51 2.60 11.84
CA LYS A 55 3.61 2.45 10.68
C LYS A 55 4.30 2.10 9.35
N PHE A 56 5.35 1.27 9.39
CA PHE A 56 5.90 0.66 8.17
C PHE A 56 4.90 -0.37 7.58
N ILE A 57 5.21 -0.90 6.39
CA ILE A 57 4.33 -1.84 5.68
C ILE A 57 3.95 -3.06 6.55
N MET A 58 4.87 -3.56 7.38
CA MET A 58 4.63 -4.71 8.26
C MET A 58 3.95 -4.35 9.59
N SER A 59 3.53 -3.09 9.78
CA SER A 59 2.77 -2.72 10.98
C SER A 59 1.41 -3.42 10.99
N PRO A 60 1.03 -4.09 12.10
CA PRO A 60 -0.26 -4.79 12.20
C PRO A 60 -1.44 -3.82 12.34
N SER A 61 -1.16 -2.55 12.65
CA SER A 61 -2.20 -1.54 12.83
C SER A 61 -2.28 -0.60 11.61
N PRO A 62 -3.50 -0.22 11.20
CA PRO A 62 -3.67 0.64 10.04
C PRO A 62 -2.96 1.99 10.27
N PRO A 63 -2.38 2.58 9.23
CA PRO A 63 -1.78 3.90 9.31
C PRO A 63 -2.87 4.93 9.54
N ILE A 64 -2.45 6.00 10.20
CA ILE A 64 -3.28 7.17 10.42
C ILE A 64 -2.86 8.20 9.39
N PHE A 65 -3.72 8.43 8.41
CA PHE A 65 -3.49 9.45 7.40
C PHE A 65 -4.02 10.77 7.91
N LYS A 66 -3.13 11.53 8.55
CA LYS A 66 -3.38 12.88 9.03
C LYS A 66 -2.24 13.78 8.60
N HIS A 67 -2.58 15.00 8.19
CA HIS A 67 -1.59 16.03 7.89
C HIS A 67 -0.60 16.20 9.05
N GLY A 68 0.70 16.25 8.74
CA GLY A 68 1.77 16.41 9.74
C GLY A 68 2.06 15.17 10.59
N PHE A 69 1.52 14.00 10.25
CA PHE A 69 1.85 12.77 10.97
C PHE A 69 3.31 12.38 10.73
N ARG A 70 4.09 12.26 11.82
CA ARG A 70 5.54 11.98 11.79
C ARG A 70 5.91 10.75 10.94
N TYR A 71 5.03 9.75 10.89
CA TYR A 71 5.26 8.50 10.15
C TYR A 71 4.39 8.39 8.89
N GLY A 72 3.86 9.50 8.37
CA GLY A 72 2.92 9.50 7.24
C GLY A 72 3.44 8.86 5.96
N LEU A 73 4.77 8.77 5.78
CA LEU A 73 5.40 8.16 4.60
C LEU A 73 5.88 6.72 4.83
N ASN A 74 5.91 6.24 6.07
CA ASN A 74 6.36 4.89 6.39
C ASN A 74 5.45 3.78 5.82
N PRO A 75 4.13 3.98 5.62
CA PRO A 75 3.27 2.96 5.02
C PRO A 75 3.65 2.54 3.59
N TRP A 76 4.62 3.23 2.98
CA TRP A 76 5.19 2.94 1.66
C TRP A 76 6.58 2.29 1.71
N LYS A 77 7.05 1.92 2.91
CA LYS A 77 8.41 1.41 3.13
C LYS A 77 8.37 0.18 4.04
N PHE A 78 9.30 -0.74 3.79
CA PHE A 78 9.66 -1.78 4.76
C PHE A 78 10.66 -1.21 5.76
N ALA A 79 10.56 -1.63 7.01
CA ALA A 79 11.54 -1.30 8.04
C ALA A 79 12.80 -2.16 7.89
N GLU A 80 13.90 -1.75 8.53
CA GLU A 80 15.18 -2.48 8.48
C GLU A 80 15.08 -3.92 9.00
N CYS A 81 14.26 -4.20 10.02
CA CYS A 81 14.05 -5.57 10.47
C CYS A 81 13.37 -6.44 9.39
N SER A 82 12.41 -5.89 8.64
CA SER A 82 11.73 -6.61 7.56
C SER A 82 12.73 -6.91 6.46
N VAL A 83 13.56 -5.93 6.09
CA VAL A 83 14.65 -6.08 5.11
C VAL A 83 15.67 -7.13 5.56
N SER A 84 16.02 -7.14 6.84
CA SER A 84 16.94 -8.14 7.41
C SER A 84 16.34 -9.54 7.36
N ALA A 85 15.07 -9.69 7.72
CA ALA A 85 14.35 -10.96 7.61
C ALA A 85 14.24 -11.46 6.16
N PHE A 86 14.03 -10.54 5.19
CA PHE A 86 14.06 -10.90 3.76
C PHE A 86 15.43 -11.46 3.37
N LYS A 87 16.52 -10.76 3.73
CA LYS A 87 17.88 -11.20 3.42
C LYS A 87 18.18 -12.58 4.01
N GLU A 88 17.84 -12.80 5.28
CA GLU A 88 18.03 -14.10 5.95
C GLU A 88 17.21 -15.20 5.24
N LYS A 89 15.93 -14.95 4.98
CA LYS A 89 15.03 -15.96 4.43
C LYS A 89 15.33 -16.31 2.98
N LEU A 90 15.85 -15.36 2.21
CA LEU A 90 16.12 -15.52 0.77
C LEU A 90 17.53 -16.01 0.46
N VAL A 91 18.47 -16.00 1.42
CA VAL A 91 19.90 -16.24 1.15
C VAL A 91 20.20 -17.53 0.37
N ASN A 92 19.39 -18.58 0.58
CA ASN A 92 19.54 -19.89 -0.07
C ASN A 92 18.39 -20.22 -1.06
N LYS A 93 17.56 -19.25 -1.41
CA LYS A 93 16.36 -19.46 -2.23
C LYS A 93 16.61 -19.10 -3.69
N ARG A 94 16.73 -20.11 -4.55
CA ARG A 94 16.97 -19.92 -5.99
C ARG A 94 15.73 -19.62 -6.83
N CYS A 95 14.52 -19.77 -6.27
CA CYS A 95 13.28 -19.69 -7.06
C CYS A 95 12.99 -18.29 -7.63
N LEU A 96 13.67 -17.25 -7.13
CA LEU A 96 13.55 -15.87 -7.59
C LEU A 96 14.75 -15.40 -8.43
N HIS A 97 15.75 -16.25 -8.66
CA HIS A 97 16.97 -15.87 -9.40
C HIS A 97 16.75 -15.87 -10.91
N THR A 98 15.84 -16.71 -11.39
CA THR A 98 15.54 -16.78 -12.82
C THR A 98 14.65 -15.60 -13.19
N LYS A 99 15.17 -14.69 -14.02
CA LYS A 99 14.33 -13.69 -14.68
C LYS A 99 13.32 -14.44 -15.54
N HIS A 100 12.04 -14.35 -15.19
CA HIS A 100 11.00 -14.87 -16.05
C HIS A 100 10.95 -14.00 -17.32
N VAL A 101 11.00 -14.63 -18.48
CA VAL A 101 10.66 -13.95 -19.74
C VAL A 101 9.15 -13.88 -19.74
N LEU A 102 8.63 -12.74 -19.29
CA LEU A 102 7.23 -12.43 -19.43
C LEU A 102 6.92 -12.33 -20.93
N ASP A 103 5.77 -12.85 -21.34
CA ASP A 103 5.28 -12.65 -22.70
C ASP A 103 5.25 -11.15 -23.03
N ASN A 104 5.52 -10.80 -24.30
CA ASN A 104 5.61 -9.41 -24.72
C ASN A 104 4.35 -8.60 -24.36
N ASP A 105 3.18 -9.23 -24.42
CA ASP A 105 1.90 -8.61 -24.07
C ASP A 105 1.83 -8.28 -22.57
N ILE A 106 2.30 -9.18 -21.70
CA ILE A 106 2.36 -8.96 -20.24
C ILE A 106 3.36 -7.85 -19.91
N LEU A 107 4.51 -7.81 -20.59
CA LEU A 107 5.48 -6.72 -20.44
C LEU A 107 4.87 -5.38 -20.85
N GLN A 108 4.17 -5.33 -21.98
CA GLN A 108 3.52 -4.10 -22.44
C GLN A 108 2.45 -3.63 -21.46
N GLU A 109 1.61 -4.52 -20.95
CA GLU A 109 0.62 -4.20 -19.93
C GLU A 109 1.28 -3.63 -18.66
N PHE A 110 2.31 -4.31 -18.15
CA PHE A 110 3.06 -3.86 -16.98
C PHE A 110 3.68 -2.47 -17.20
N HIS A 111 4.34 -2.25 -18.34
CA HIS A 111 4.91 -0.95 -18.69
C HIS A 111 3.84 0.14 -18.91
N SER A 112 2.64 -0.22 -19.37
CA SER A 112 1.52 0.71 -19.51
C SER A 112 1.04 1.20 -18.13
N ILE A 113 0.89 0.27 -17.17
CA ILE A 113 0.52 0.58 -15.77
C ILE A 113 1.57 1.49 -15.12
N LEU A 114 2.85 1.23 -15.33
CA LEU A 114 3.93 2.07 -14.78
C LEU A 114 3.95 3.48 -15.38
N ARG A 115 3.59 3.64 -16.66
CA ARG A 115 3.57 4.95 -17.35
C ARG A 115 2.34 5.78 -17.01
N THR A 116 1.22 5.13 -16.71
CA THR A 116 -0.06 5.80 -16.40
C THR A 116 -0.49 5.43 -14.99
N PRO A 117 0.09 6.09 -13.96
CA PRO A 117 -0.21 5.74 -12.58
C PRO A 117 -1.69 6.05 -12.25
N PRO A 118 -2.29 5.37 -11.25
CA PRO A 118 -3.74 5.42 -11.07
C PRO A 118 -4.30 6.82 -10.80
N GLY A 119 -3.53 7.72 -10.19
CA GLY A 119 -3.93 9.10 -9.94
C GLY A 119 -4.06 9.97 -11.20
N ILE A 120 -3.41 9.57 -12.31
CA ILE A 120 -3.60 10.19 -13.63
C ILE A 120 -4.88 9.66 -14.30
N LYS A 121 -5.19 8.38 -14.10
CA LYS A 121 -6.36 7.72 -14.70
C LYS A 121 -7.66 8.02 -13.96
N TYR A 122 -7.60 8.21 -12.65
CA TYR A 122 -8.78 8.36 -11.79
C TYR A 122 -8.70 9.65 -10.99
N SER A 123 -9.70 10.52 -11.17
CA SER A 123 -9.87 11.76 -10.41
C SER A 123 -10.03 11.50 -8.91
N THR A 124 -9.80 12.53 -8.10
CA THR A 124 -10.01 12.50 -6.64
C THR A 124 -11.42 12.05 -6.25
N ASN A 125 -12.45 12.46 -7.01
CA ASN A 125 -13.82 12.02 -6.80
C ASN A 125 -14.01 10.53 -7.08
N GLN A 126 -13.47 10.00 -8.18
CA GLN A 126 -13.54 8.57 -8.48
C GLN A 126 -12.83 7.74 -7.41
N GLN A 127 -11.68 8.21 -6.92
CA GLN A 127 -10.97 7.58 -5.80
C GLN A 127 -11.80 7.55 -4.52
N CYS A 128 -12.53 8.62 -4.19
CA CYS A 128 -13.48 8.64 -3.07
C CYS A 128 -14.63 7.63 -3.26
N VAL A 129 -15.17 7.51 -4.47
CA VAL A 129 -16.23 6.54 -4.79
C VAL A 129 -15.73 5.10 -4.63
N PHE A 130 -14.50 4.79 -5.08
CA PHE A 130 -13.94 3.44 -4.91
C PHE A 130 -13.80 3.04 -3.44
N ARG A 131 -13.51 4.00 -2.56
CA ARG A 131 -13.38 3.73 -1.12
C ARG A 131 -14.73 3.63 -0.40
N ASN A 132 -15.58 4.64 -0.59
CA ASN A 132 -16.73 4.90 0.29
C ASN A 132 -18.08 4.65 -0.40
N GLY A 133 -18.07 4.27 -1.68
CA GLY A 133 -19.26 4.02 -2.47
C GLY A 133 -19.82 5.25 -3.19
N PHE A 134 -20.92 5.01 -3.90
CA PHE A 134 -21.58 6.03 -4.73
C PHE A 134 -22.02 7.24 -3.90
N GLY A 135 -21.81 8.45 -4.44
CA GLY A 135 -22.11 9.71 -3.76
C GLY A 135 -20.97 10.28 -2.91
N SER A 136 -19.91 9.51 -2.64
CA SER A 136 -18.70 10.04 -2.02
C SER A 136 -17.92 10.93 -3.00
N ARG A 137 -17.41 12.06 -2.51
CA ARG A 137 -16.65 13.03 -3.30
C ARG A 137 -15.54 13.68 -2.49
N TYR A 138 -14.55 14.24 -3.16
CA TYR A 138 -13.51 15.01 -2.52
C TYR A 138 -14.10 16.24 -1.81
N SER A 139 -13.68 16.47 -0.56
CA SER A 139 -14.19 17.55 0.31
C SER A 139 -13.09 18.45 0.87
N GLY A 140 -11.84 18.28 0.40
CA GLY A 140 -10.71 19.10 0.81
C GLY A 140 -10.76 20.50 0.19
N ARG A 141 -10.27 21.49 0.94
CA ARG A 141 -10.18 22.90 0.51
C ARG A 141 -8.76 23.32 0.09
N LYS A 142 -7.75 22.47 0.33
CA LYS A 142 -6.36 22.76 -0.01
C LYS A 142 -5.72 21.55 -0.69
N LEU A 143 -5.07 21.80 -1.83
CA LEU A 143 -4.45 20.77 -2.68
C LEU A 143 -3.19 20.18 -2.02
N ASP A 144 -2.43 20.99 -1.27
CA ASP A 144 -1.16 20.64 -0.61
C ASP A 144 -1.27 19.42 0.33
N ILE A 145 -2.45 19.19 0.90
CA ILE A 145 -2.68 18.08 1.82
C ILE A 145 -2.97 16.77 1.08
N ILE A 146 -3.41 16.79 -0.19
CA ILE A 146 -3.86 15.60 -0.94
C ILE A 146 -2.80 14.49 -0.96
N CYS A 147 -1.52 14.86 -1.16
CA CYS A 147 -0.41 13.92 -1.21
C CYS A 147 -0.09 13.25 0.14
N SER A 148 -0.63 13.76 1.26
CA SER A 148 -0.46 13.19 2.60
C SER A 148 -1.75 12.62 3.19
N ALA A 149 -2.90 13.23 2.85
CA ALA A 149 -4.23 12.83 3.26
C ALA A 149 -5.27 13.54 2.38
N MET A 150 -5.98 12.79 1.56
CA MET A 150 -7.16 13.25 0.85
C MET A 150 -8.41 13.03 1.70
N THR A 151 -9.33 14.00 1.68
CA THR A 151 -10.58 13.92 2.43
C THR A 151 -11.77 13.68 1.50
N CYS A 152 -12.57 12.68 1.82
CA CYS A 152 -13.80 12.32 1.12
C CYS A 152 -15.03 12.56 2.01
N THR A 153 -16.16 12.91 1.40
CA THR A 153 -17.46 12.91 2.09
C THR A 153 -17.92 11.47 2.33
N ASP A 154 -18.51 11.24 3.49
CA ASP A 154 -19.23 10.00 3.76
C ASP A 154 -20.66 10.09 3.17
N PRO A 155 -21.06 9.22 2.23
CA PRO A 155 -22.42 9.21 1.70
C PRO A 155 -23.45 8.59 2.65
N ALA A 156 -23.00 7.84 3.68
CA ALA A 156 -23.88 7.15 4.63
C ALA A 156 -24.24 8.02 5.86
N THR A 157 -23.53 9.12 6.09
CA THR A 157 -23.81 10.09 7.17
C THR A 157 -24.05 11.48 6.58
N ASP A 158 -24.28 12.49 7.42
CA ASP A 158 -24.38 13.86 6.94
C ASP A 158 -23.06 14.28 6.24
N LYS A 159 -23.15 15.09 5.19
CA LYS A 159 -22.05 15.43 4.24
C LYS A 159 -20.81 16.07 4.89
N TRP A 160 -20.87 16.33 6.19
CA TRP A 160 -19.83 16.90 7.02
C TRP A 160 -18.83 15.87 7.58
N THR A 161 -19.20 14.58 7.64
CA THR A 161 -18.27 13.53 8.07
C THR A 161 -17.21 13.31 7.00
N LYS A 162 -15.95 13.38 7.43
CA LYS A 162 -14.77 13.40 6.58
C LYS A 162 -13.95 12.13 6.77
N ILE A 163 -13.83 11.35 5.70
CA ILE A 163 -13.01 10.14 5.67
C ILE A 163 -11.66 10.48 5.04
N TYR A 164 -10.57 10.14 5.73
CA TYR A 164 -9.22 10.32 5.22
C TYR A 164 -8.77 9.09 4.43
N ILE A 165 -8.27 9.30 3.23
CA ILE A 165 -7.60 8.30 2.40
C ILE A 165 -6.28 8.86 1.86
N ILE A 166 -5.39 8.01 1.37
CA ILE A 166 -4.28 8.47 0.54
C ILE A 166 -4.75 8.55 -0.92
N ALA A 167 -4.41 9.65 -1.58
CA ALA A 167 -4.58 9.79 -3.01
C ALA A 167 -3.64 8.85 -3.76
N ALA A 168 -4.12 8.22 -4.81
CA ALA A 168 -3.31 7.32 -5.62
C ALA A 168 -2.11 8.05 -6.24
N THR A 169 -1.00 7.33 -6.45
CA THR A 169 0.21 7.86 -7.10
C THR A 169 -0.13 8.58 -8.40
N GLY A 170 0.43 9.77 -8.58
CA GLY A 170 0.16 10.63 -9.75
C GLY A 170 -1.08 11.51 -9.62
N THR A 171 -1.78 11.50 -8.48
CA THR A 171 -2.86 12.46 -8.23
C THR A 171 -2.28 13.85 -7.99
N VAL A 172 -2.80 14.85 -8.70
CA VAL A 172 -2.41 16.26 -8.54
C VAL A 172 -2.70 16.73 -7.11
N CYS A 173 -1.68 17.23 -6.43
CA CYS A 173 -1.70 17.76 -5.07
C CYS A 173 -1.13 19.18 -4.95
N GLY A 174 -0.97 19.91 -6.06
CA GLY A 174 -0.60 21.32 -6.09
C GLY A 174 -0.92 21.99 -7.42
N GLN A 175 -0.59 23.28 -7.57
CA GLN A 175 -0.86 24.02 -8.82
C GLN A 175 -0.09 23.48 -10.04
N ASN A 176 0.91 22.60 -9.87
CA ASN A 176 1.71 22.00 -10.95
C ASN A 176 2.33 20.63 -10.61
N MET A 177 1.78 19.89 -9.62
CA MET A 177 2.25 18.56 -9.22
C MET A 177 1.09 17.71 -8.77
#